data_AF-A0A532VJ53-F1
#
_entry.id   AF-A0A532VJ53-F1
#
_cell.length_a   1.000
_cell.length_b   1.000
_cell.length_c   1.000
_cell.angle_alpha   90.00
_cell.angle_beta   90.00
_cell.angle_gamma   90.00
#
_symmetry.space_group_name_H-M   'P 1'
#
loop_
_entity.id
_entity.type
_entity.pdbx_description
1 polymer ?
#
loop_
_entity_poly.entity_id
_entity_poly.type
_entity_poly.pdbx_seq_one_letter_code
_entity_poly.pdbx_strand_id
1 'polypeptide(L)'
;MVHFTVSIALNSQDAFTYSYLGEAYEKNKMYEEAVLELKKAIALDPNNAFFHLRLATIYRKKGASKEAKKEYERVLEILPHNKQTRETITELMNTLNLAPKK
;
A
#
# COMPACT_ATOMS: atom_id res chain seq x y z
N MET A 1 16.42 27.19 9.24
CA MET A 1 15.80 26.37 8.19
C MET A 1 16.04 24.87 8.49
N VAL A 2 15.52 24.35 9.62
CA VAL A 2 15.84 22.98 10.12
C VAL A 2 14.64 22.19 10.67
N HIS A 3 13.40 22.69 10.55
CA HIS A 3 12.23 22.02 11.14
C HIS A 3 11.55 20.96 10.24
N PHE A 4 11.88 20.91 8.94
CA PHE A 4 11.17 20.04 7.99
C PHE A 4 11.56 18.55 8.09
N THR A 5 12.84 18.25 8.32
CA THR A 5 13.33 16.86 8.37
C THR A 5 12.84 16.11 9.61
N VAL A 6 12.77 16.80 10.76
CA VAL A 6 12.28 16.20 12.01
C VAL A 6 10.78 15.92 11.92
N SER A 7 9.99 16.85 11.36
CA SER A 7 8.55 16.63 11.20
C SER A 7 8.24 15.49 10.23
N ILE A 8 8.99 15.34 9.13
CA ILE A 8 8.82 14.23 8.19
C ILE A 8 9.24 12.90 8.83
N ALA A 9 10.34 12.87 9.59
CA ALA A 9 10.82 11.66 10.24
C ALA A 9 9.86 11.16 11.35
N LEU A 10 9.29 12.07 12.14
CA LEU A 10 8.27 11.74 13.15
C LEU A 10 7.00 11.18 12.48
N ASN A 11 6.48 11.88 11.46
CA ASN A 11 5.30 11.43 10.72
C ASN A 11 5.54 10.09 10.01
N SER A 12 6.75 9.85 9.51
CA SER A 12 7.15 8.59 8.87
C SER A 12 7.19 7.44 9.87
N GLN A 13 7.74 7.65 11.07
CA GLN A 13 7.75 6.66 12.14
C GLN A 13 6.33 6.30 12.59
N ASP A 14 5.43 7.28 12.66
CA ASP A 14 4.01 7.04 12.95
C ASP A 14 3.33 6.27 11.81
N ALA A 15 3.63 6.58 10.54
CA ALA A 15 3.10 5.87 9.39
C ALA A 15 3.49 4.39 9.38
N PHE A 16 4.77 4.09 9.63
CA PHE A 16 5.24 2.71 9.73
C PHE A 16 4.58 1.98 10.92
N THR A 17 4.36 2.66 12.04
CA THR A 17 3.67 2.09 13.20
C THR A 17 2.25 1.62 12.83
N TYR A 18 1.47 2.45 12.13
CA TYR A 18 0.17 2.04 11.62
C TYR A 18 0.25 0.90 10.60
N SER A 19 1.27 0.88 9.74
CA SER A 19 1.49 -0.25 8.82
C SER A 19 1.79 -1.56 9.55
N TYR A 20 2.58 -1.55 10.63
CA TYR A 20 2.86 -2.74 11.43
C TYR A 20 1.64 -3.24 12.18
N LEU A 21 0.79 -2.33 12.70
CA LEU A 21 -0.50 -2.69 13.26
C LEU A 21 -1.40 -3.35 12.21
N GLY A 22 -1.44 -2.79 10.99
CA GLY A 22 -2.15 -3.39 9.87
C GLY A 22 -1.68 -4.81 9.54
N GLU A 23 -0.37 -5.05 9.60
CA GLU A 23 0.19 -6.40 9.45
C GLU A 23 -0.21 -7.35 10.60
N ALA A 24 -0.23 -6.87 11.84
CA ALA A 24 -0.65 -7.67 12.97
C ALA A 24 -2.12 -8.08 12.84
N TYR A 25 -3.00 -7.16 12.45
CA TYR A 25 -4.40 -7.46 12.16
C TYR A 25 -4.55 -8.43 10.98
N GLU A 26 -3.77 -8.26 9.92
CA GLU A 26 -3.73 -9.18 8.78
C GLU A 26 -3.39 -10.62 9.20
N LYS A 27 -2.39 -10.80 10.07
CA LYS A 27 -1.99 -12.13 10.59
C LYS A 27 -3.13 -12.79 11.36
N ASN A 28 -3.97 -11.99 12.02
CA ASN A 28 -5.18 -12.44 12.71
C ASN A 28 -6.42 -12.55 11.79
N LYS A 29 -6.25 -12.38 10.47
CA LYS A 29 -7.34 -12.33 9.47
C LYS A 29 -8.38 -11.22 9.70
N MET A 30 -8.05 -10.22 10.51
CA MET A 30 -8.85 -9.03 10.81
C MET A 30 -8.63 -7.99 9.71
N TYR A 31 -9.20 -8.23 8.53
CA TYR A 31 -8.81 -7.49 7.34
C TYR A 31 -9.41 -6.07 7.27
N GLU A 32 -10.58 -5.85 7.88
CA GLU A 32 -11.21 -4.53 8.03
C GLU A 32 -10.31 -3.58 8.83
N GLU A 33 -9.82 -4.06 9.98
CA GLU A 33 -8.93 -3.33 10.87
C GLU A 33 -7.57 -3.10 10.19
N ALA A 34 -7.05 -4.11 9.49
CA ALA A 34 -5.82 -3.98 8.72
C ALA A 34 -5.91 -2.87 7.65
N VAL A 35 -7.04 -2.78 6.95
CA VAL A 35 -7.31 -1.70 5.98
C VAL A 35 -7.35 -0.34 6.67
N LEU A 36 -8.00 -0.25 7.83
CA LEU A 36 -8.15 1.01 8.55
C LEU A 36 -6.80 1.57 9.00
N GLU A 37 -5.94 0.71 9.56
CA GLU A 37 -4.59 1.13 9.98
C GLU A 37 -3.71 1.49 8.78
N LEU A 38 -3.74 0.71 7.69
CA LEU A 38 -2.99 1.04 6.47
C LEU A 38 -3.44 2.36 5.83
N LYS A 39 -4.74 2.70 5.92
CA LYS A 39 -5.24 4.01 5.46
C LYS A 39 -4.69 5.17 6.30
N LYS A 40 -4.49 4.99 7.62
CA LYS A 40 -3.81 5.99 8.45
C LYS A 40 -2.35 6.15 8.04
N ALA A 41 -1.65 5.05 7.77
CA ALA A 41 -0.28 5.09 7.25
C ALA A 41 -0.18 5.88 5.93
N ILE A 42 -1.10 5.62 4.99
CA ILE A 42 -1.19 6.35 3.72
C ILE A 42 -1.55 7.82 3.94
N ALA A 43 -2.41 8.16 4.90
CA ALA A 43 -2.74 9.55 5.19
C ALA A 43 -1.53 10.35 5.70
N LEU A 44 -0.59 9.69 6.38
CA LEU A 44 0.66 10.30 6.85
C LEU A 44 1.75 10.36 5.78
N ASP A 45 1.82 9.35 4.90
CA ASP A 45 2.75 9.32 3.76
C ASP A 45 2.05 8.75 2.49
N PRO A 46 1.34 9.61 1.73
CA PRO A 46 0.51 9.19 0.60
C PRO A 46 1.29 8.83 -0.67
N ASN A 47 2.61 9.01 -0.66
CA ASN A 47 3.49 8.65 -1.76
C ASN A 47 4.38 7.47 -1.42
N ASN A 48 4.08 6.76 -0.33
CA ASN A 48 4.80 5.55 0.02
C ASN A 48 4.22 4.33 -0.71
N ALA A 49 4.91 3.90 -1.76
CA ALA A 49 4.51 2.72 -2.54
C ALA A 49 4.35 1.45 -1.67
N PHE A 50 5.08 1.33 -0.56
CA PHE A 50 4.98 0.16 0.33
C PHE A 50 3.61 0.08 1.00
N PHE A 51 3.04 1.20 1.48
CA PHE A 51 1.74 1.21 2.14
C PHE A 51 0.60 0.88 1.17
N HIS A 52 0.66 1.42 -0.05
CA HIS A 52 -0.28 1.07 -1.12
C HIS A 52 -0.18 -0.42 -1.50
N LEU A 53 1.04 -0.97 -1.60
CA LEU A 53 1.24 -2.40 -1.89
C LEU A 53 0.67 -3.31 -0.78
N ARG A 54 0.88 -2.96 0.49
CA ARG A 54 0.28 -3.69 1.61
C ARG A 54 -1.24 -3.62 1.55
N LEU A 55 -1.80 -2.44 1.32
CA LEU A 55 -3.25 -2.26 1.24
C LEU A 55 -3.87 -3.05 0.08
N ALA A 56 -3.23 -3.06 -1.09
CA ALA A 56 -3.62 -3.90 -2.23
C ALA A 56 -3.63 -5.39 -1.86
N THR A 57 -2.63 -5.84 -1.11
CA THR A 57 -2.51 -7.23 -0.65
C THR A 57 -3.64 -7.60 0.32
N ILE A 58 -4.01 -6.70 1.24
CA ILE A 58 -5.14 -6.92 2.14
C ILE A 58 -6.45 -6.98 1.35
N TYR A 59 -6.70 -6.02 0.46
CA TYR A 59 -7.91 -6.02 -0.35
C TYR A 59 -8.05 -7.30 -1.17
N ARG A 60 -6.94 -7.79 -1.74
CA ARG A 60 -6.91 -9.09 -2.41
C ARG A 60 -7.31 -10.24 -1.48
N LYS A 61 -6.77 -10.31 -0.27
CA LYS A 61 -7.09 -11.36 0.72
C LYS A 61 -8.57 -11.33 1.13
N LYS A 62 -9.21 -10.16 1.08
CA LYS A 62 -10.65 -9.97 1.32
C LYS A 62 -11.54 -10.30 0.12
N GLY A 63 -10.97 -10.53 -1.07
CA GLY A 63 -11.73 -10.62 -2.33
C GLY A 63 -12.18 -9.27 -2.90
N ALA A 64 -11.70 -8.15 -2.34
CA ALA A 64 -11.96 -6.79 -2.82
C ALA A 64 -11.06 -6.43 -4.02
N SER A 65 -11.29 -7.15 -5.13
CA SER A 65 -10.46 -7.11 -6.33
C SER A 65 -10.36 -5.73 -6.99
N LYS A 66 -11.43 -4.93 -6.96
CA LYS A 66 -11.45 -3.59 -7.58
C LYS A 66 -10.58 -2.62 -6.79
N GLU A 67 -10.65 -2.70 -5.48
CA GLU A 67 -9.87 -1.89 -4.54
C GLU A 67 -8.39 -2.28 -4.61
N ALA A 68 -8.09 -3.59 -4.63
CA ALA A 68 -6.72 -4.07 -4.81
C ALA A 68 -6.08 -3.53 -6.09
N LYS A 69 -6.82 -3.55 -7.21
CA LYS A 69 -6.37 -3.00 -8.49
C LYS A 69 -6.01 -1.52 -8.39
N LYS A 70 -6.88 -0.69 -7.79
CA LYS A 70 -6.62 0.75 -7.63
C LYS A 70 -5.34 1.02 -6.86
N GLU A 71 -5.10 0.27 -5.79
CA GLU A 71 -3.88 0.44 -5.00
C GLU A 71 -2.63 -0.02 -5.76
N TYR A 72 -2.71 -1.09 -6.55
CA TYR A 72 -1.62 -1.50 -7.45
C TYR A 72 -1.31 -0.45 -8.52
N GLU A 73 -2.34 0.15 -9.12
CA GLU A 73 -2.18 1.26 -10.07
C GLU A 73 -1.49 2.44 -9.40
N ARG A 74 -1.84 2.76 -8.15
CA ARG A 74 -1.18 3.82 -7.37
C ARG A 74 0.30 3.54 -7.13
N VAL A 75 0.70 2.28 -6.89
CA VAL A 75 2.12 1.89 -6.79
C VAL A 75 2.87 2.17 -8.09
N LEU A 76 2.26 1.90 -9.25
CA LEU A 76 2.85 2.17 -10.57
C LEU A 76 2.99 3.67 -10.84
N GLU A 77 2.05 4.48 -10.37
CA GLU A 77 2.11 5.96 -10.46
C GLU A 77 3.23 6.55 -9.60
N ILE A 78 3.46 6.00 -8.40
CA ILE A 78 4.50 6.46 -7.47
C ILE A 78 5.90 6.06 -7.96
N LEU A 79 6.05 4.86 -8.54
CA LEU A 79 7.32 4.32 -9.00
C LEU A 79 7.35 4.11 -10.54
N PRO A 80 7.14 5.17 -11.35
CA PRO A 80 6.90 5.03 -12.79
C PRO A 80 8.13 4.53 -13.56
N HIS A 81 9.34 4.75 -13.03
CA HIS A 81 10.61 4.39 -13.66
C HIS A 81 11.24 3.11 -13.10
N ASN A 82 10.62 2.46 -12.12
CA ASN A 82 11.13 1.20 -11.60
C ASN A 82 10.58 0.04 -12.43
N LYS A 83 11.37 -0.42 -13.41
CA LYS A 83 11.00 -1.54 -14.30
C LYS A 83 10.65 -2.81 -13.52
N GLN A 84 11.41 -3.12 -12.47
CA GLN A 84 11.18 -4.28 -11.60
C GLN A 84 9.84 -4.18 -10.87
N THR A 85 9.52 -3.01 -10.31
CA THR A 85 8.22 -2.77 -9.67
C THR A 85 7.09 -2.94 -10.68
N ARG A 86 7.24 -2.39 -11.90
CA ARG A 86 6.22 -2.52 -12.95
C ARG A 86 5.95 -3.98 -13.32
N GLU A 87 7.01 -4.76 -13.55
CA GLU A 87 6.90 -6.19 -13.86
C GLU A 87 6.23 -6.95 -12.70
N THR A 88 6.67 -6.70 -11.47
CA THR A 88 6.14 -7.35 -10.27
C THR A 88 4.65 -7.06 -10.07
N ILE A 89 4.24 -5.79 -10.15
CA ILE A 89 2.84 -5.38 -9.97
C ILE A 89 1.97 -5.89 -11.13
N THR A 90 2.49 -5.87 -12.36
CA THR A 90 1.77 -6.41 -13.53
C THR A 90 1.54 -7.92 -13.37
N GLU A 91 2.53 -8.67 -12.89
CA GLU A 91 2.40 -10.09 -12.60
C GLU A 91 1.38 -10.35 -11.48
N LEU A 92 1.44 -9.59 -10.40
CA LEU A 92 0.44 -9.65 -9.32
C LEU A 92 -0.97 -9.35 -9.85
N MET A 93 -1.13 -8.38 -10.75
CA MET A 93 -2.43 -8.09 -11.35
C MET A 93 -2.90 -9.21 -12.30
N ASN A 94 -2.00 -9.79 -13.10
CA ASN A 94 -2.32 -10.86 -14.05
C ASN A 94 -2.75 -12.15 -13.36
N THR A 95 -1.99 -12.59 -12.35
CA THR A 95 -2.31 -13.78 -11.54
C THR A 95 -3.68 -13.70 -10.86
N LEU A 96 -4.19 -12.48 -10.67
CA LEU A 96 -5.48 -12.20 -10.03
C LEU A 96 -6.58 -11.82 -11.03
N ASN A 97 -6.31 -11.88 -12.32
CA ASN A 97 -7.20 -11.43 -13.40
C ASN A 97 -7.65 -9.95 -13.24
N LEU A 98 -6.78 -9.12 -12.65
CA LEU A 98 -6.97 -7.69 -12.39
C LEU A 98 -6.28 -6.79 -13.42
N ALA A 99 -5.66 -7.38 -14.44
CA ALA A 99 -4.88 -6.66 -15.45
C ALA A 99 -5.62 -5.42 -16.00
N PRO A 100 -4.90 -4.32 -16.32
CA PRO A 100 -5.49 -3.25 -17.12
C PRO A 100 -5.98 -3.87 -18.44
N LYS A 101 -7.25 -3.67 -18.79
CA LYS A 101 -7.70 -4.00 -20.14
C LYS A 101 -6.95 -3.06 -21.07
N LYS A 102 -6.21 -3.63 -22.02
CA LYS A 102 -5.55 -2.88 -23.10
C LYS A 102 -6.56 -2.01 -23.85
#